data_AF-A0A357LFD8-F1
#
_entry.id   AF-A0A357LFD8-F1
#
_cell.length_a   1.000
_cell.length_b   1.000
_cell.length_c   1.000
_cell.angle_alpha   90.00
_cell.angle_beta   90.00
_cell.angle_gamma   90.00
#
_symmetry.space_group_name_H-M   'P 1'
#
loop_
_entity.id
_entity.type
_entity.pdbx_description
1 polymer ?
#
loop_
_entity_poly.entity_id
_entity_poly.type
_entity_poly.pdbx_seq_one_letter_code
_entity_poly.pdbx_strand_id
1 'polypeptide(L)' 'MGIMRRAPEKAEGVHAFLKDPIPCCAESGRAIAPRGDYDIDQGTDGVALCSCATKNRFTLTFDAYLQHLTEGRIALAR' A
#
# COMPACT_ATOMS: atom_id res chain seq x y z
N MET A 1 -21.02 31.48 -8.60
CA MET A 1 -20.46 30.66 -7.52
C MET A 1 -20.92 29.22 -7.73
N GLY A 2 -20.01 28.30 -8.06
CA GLY A 2 -20.34 26.90 -8.32
C GLY A 2 -19.05 26.10 -8.31
N ILE A 3 -18.77 25.50 -7.15
CA ILE A 3 -17.58 24.74 -6.77
C ILE A 3 -17.03 23.85 -7.90
N MET A 4 -15.78 24.11 -8.29
CA MET A 4 -14.96 23.18 -9.05
C MET A 4 -14.83 21.89 -8.23
N ARG A 5 -15.64 20.87 -8.53
CA ARG A 5 -15.44 19.53 -7.97
C ARG A 5 -14.15 19.01 -8.58
N ARG A 6 -13.04 19.14 -7.83
CA ARG A 6 -11.75 18.54 -8.16
C ARG A 6 -12.01 17.12 -8.65
N ALA A 7 -11.48 16.79 -9.83
CA ALA A 7 -11.27 15.40 -10.19
C ALA A 7 -10.57 14.74 -9.00
N PRO A 8 -10.91 13.48 -8.62
CA PRO A 8 -10.13 12.79 -7.62
C PRO A 8 -8.69 12.81 -8.16
N GLU A 9 -7.88 13.63 -7.50
CA GLU A 9 -6.45 13.76 -7.74
C GLU A 9 -6.00 12.31 -7.75
N LYS A 10 -5.58 11.80 -8.93
CA LYS A 10 -5.01 10.46 -9.02
C LYS A 10 -3.96 10.48 -7.93
N ALA A 11 -4.22 9.80 -6.82
CA ALA A 11 -3.22 9.57 -5.80
C ALA A 11 -2.04 9.05 -6.62
N GLU A 12 -0.96 9.82 -6.66
CA GLU A 12 0.27 9.41 -7.31
C GLU A 12 0.63 8.12 -6.59
N GLY A 13 0.22 7.00 -7.21
CA GLY A 13 0.26 5.69 -6.59
C GLY A 13 1.70 5.46 -6.19
N VAL A 14 1.95 5.46 -4.89
CA VAL A 14 3.30 5.32 -4.39
C VAL A 14 3.64 3.87 -4.62
N HIS A 15 4.40 3.56 -5.66
CA HIS A 15 4.78 2.18 -5.90
C HIS A 15 5.75 1.75 -4.80
N ALA A 16 5.48 0.60 -4.20
CA ALA A 16 6.38 -0.05 -3.29
C ALA A 16 6.72 -1.45 -3.76
N PHE A 17 7.97 -1.80 -3.58
CA PHE A 17 8.50 -3.11 -3.85
C PHE A 17 8.74 -3.83 -2.53
N LEU A 18 8.01 -4.91 -2.30
CA LEU A 18 8.27 -5.82 -1.19
C LEU A 18 9.40 -6.76 -1.58
N LYS A 19 10.52 -6.65 -0.87
CA LYS A 19 11.67 -7.56 -1.05
C LYS A 19 11.46 -8.88 -0.31
N ASP A 20 10.77 -8.83 0.82
CA ASP A 20 10.53 -9.94 1.72
C ASP A 20 9.03 -10.11 1.98
N PRO A 21 8.51 -11.34 2.12
CA PRO A 21 7.11 -11.56 2.45
C PRO A 21 6.77 -11.01 3.84
N ILE A 22 5.97 -9.94 3.90
CA ILE A 22 5.57 -9.34 5.17
C ILE A 22 4.16 -9.78 5.57
N PRO A 23 3.90 -10.02 6.87
CA PRO A 23 2.56 -10.28 7.36
C PRO A 23 1.74 -8.97 7.32
N CYS A 24 0.60 -9.01 6.64
CA CYS A 24 -0.36 -7.90 6.51
C CYS A 24 -1.76 -8.36 6.94
N CYS A 25 -2.70 -7.43 6.93
CA CYS A 25 -4.12 -7.78 6.82
C CYS A 25 -4.54 -7.69 5.35
N ALA A 26 -5.42 -8.57 4.91
CA ALA A 26 -6.15 -8.47 3.65
C ALA A 26 -7.64 -8.42 3.98
N GLU A 27 -8.48 -8.20 2.96
CA GLU A 27 -9.94 -8.22 3.10
C GLU A 27 -10.45 -9.54 3.72
N SER A 28 -9.74 -10.65 3.51
CA SER A 28 -10.06 -11.98 4.08
C SER A 28 -9.40 -12.30 5.44
N GLY A 29 -8.67 -11.37 6.05
CA GLY A 29 -8.00 -11.56 7.35
C GLY A 29 -6.47 -11.44 7.30
N ARG A 30 -5.74 -12.03 8.26
CA ARG A 30 -4.26 -12.01 8.22
C ARG A 30 -3.77 -12.73 6.98
N ALA A 31 -3.02 -12.02 6.16
CA ALA A 31 -2.42 -12.53 4.95
C ALA A 31 -0.94 -12.19 4.92
N ILE A 32 -0.18 -12.86 4.06
CA ILE A 32 1.22 -12.52 3.83
C ILE A 32 1.29 -11.92 2.44
N ALA A 33 1.72 -10.66 2.35
CA ALA A 33 1.96 -10.04 1.05
C ALA A 33 3.25 -10.65 0.48
N PRO A 34 3.19 -11.43 -0.62
CA PRO A 34 4.38 -11.99 -1.24
C PRO A 34 5.31 -10.88 -1.75
N ARG A 35 6.59 -11.20 -1.99
CA ARG A 35 7.50 -10.26 -2.66
C ARG A 35 6.93 -9.84 -4.02
N GLY A 36 7.07 -8.56 -4.37
CA GLY A 36 6.54 -8.02 -5.62
C GLY A 36 6.34 -6.52 -5.60
N ASP A 37 5.84 -6.00 -6.70
CA ASP A 37 5.36 -4.62 -6.84
C ASP A 37 3.94 -4.48 -6.30
N TYR A 38 3.74 -3.41 -5.55
CA TYR A 38 2.47 -3.03 -4.94
C TYR A 38 2.27 -1.54 -5.12
N ASP A 39 1.05 -1.16 -5.44
CA ASP A 39 0.64 0.23 -5.40
C ASP A 39 0.23 0.59 -3.97
N ILE A 40 0.85 1.62 -3.40
CA ILE A 40 0.52 2.09 -2.07
C ILE A 40 -0.44 3.27 -2.15
N ASP A 41 -1.60 3.06 -1.52
CA ASP A 41 -2.56 4.10 -1.20
C ASP A 41 -2.42 4.42 0.30
N GLN A 42 -1.75 5.54 0.60
CA GLN A 42 -1.61 6.07 1.96
C GLN A 42 -2.87 6.86 2.31
N GLY A 43 -3.94 6.14 2.66
CA GLY A 43 -5.18 6.73 3.12
C GLY A 43 -5.10 7.19 4.58
N THR A 44 -6.11 7.94 5.02
CA THR A 44 -6.19 8.52 6.38
C THR A 44 -6.25 7.46 7.50
N ASP A 45 -6.65 6.23 7.18
CA ASP A 45 -6.87 5.14 8.15
C ASP A 45 -5.78 4.05 8.09
N GLY A 46 -4.80 4.17 7.19
CA GLY A 46 -3.75 3.17 7.03
C GLY A 46 -3.16 3.13 5.62
N VAL A 47 -2.27 2.16 5.41
CA VAL A 47 -1.53 1.96 4.17
C VAL A 47 -2.15 0.77 3.45
N ALA A 48 -2.85 1.02 2.34
CA ALA A 48 -3.34 -0.04 1.49
C ALA A 48 -2.30 -0.38 0.43
N LEU A 49 -1.90 -1.65 0.36
CA LEU A 49 -1.06 -2.23 -0.67
C LEU A 49 -1.95 -2.96 -1.68
N CYS A 50 -2.02 -2.44 -2.90
CA CYS A 50 -2.75 -3.09 -3.99
C CYS A 50 -1.77 -3.81 -4.91
N SER A 51 -1.87 -5.14 -4.99
CA SER A 51 -1.06 -5.90 -5.95
C SER A 51 -1.78 -5.96 -7.29
N CYS A 52 -1.26 -5.29 -8.31
CA CYS A 52 -1.79 -5.41 -9.67
C CYS A 52 -1.68 -6.83 -10.22
N ALA A 53 -0.67 -7.60 -9.78
CA ALA A 53 -0.42 -8.96 -10.24
C ALA A 53 -1.47 -9.97 -9.75
N THR A 54 -1.95 -9.84 -8.51
CA THR A 54 -2.88 -10.81 -7.90
C THR A 54 -4.28 -10.26 -7.67
N LYS A 55 -4.52 -8.98 -7.99
CA LYS A 55 -5.75 -8.23 -7.63
C LYS A 55 -6.09 -8.27 -6.13
N ASN A 56 -5.13 -8.68 -5.29
CA ASN A 56 -5.32 -8.69 -3.86
C ASN A 56 -5.01 -7.31 -3.29
N ARG A 57 -5.93 -6.84 -2.45
CA ARG A 57 -5.77 -5.64 -1.65
C ARG A 57 -5.38 -6.04 -0.24
N PHE A 58 -4.18 -5.67 0.15
CA PHE A 58 -3.69 -5.79 1.52
C PHE A 58 -3.78 -4.42 2.19
N THR A 59 -4.03 -4.40 3.48
CA THR A 59 -4.03 -3.21 4.33
C THR A 59 -3.08 -3.45 5.49
N LEU A 60 -2.29 -2.43 5.76
CA LEU A 60 -1.31 -2.38 6.84
C LEU A 60 -1.54 -1.11 7.64
N THR A 61 -1.31 -1.18 8.94
CA THR A 61 -1.23 0.02 9.76
C THR A 61 0.01 0.82 9.34
N PHE A 62 -0.08 2.15 9.45
CA PHE A 62 1.04 3.03 9.10
C PHE A 62 2.30 2.72 9.92
N ASP A 63 2.13 2.32 11.18
CA ASP A 63 3.22 1.89 12.06
C ASP A 63 3.95 0.65 11.53
N ALA A 64 3.22 -0.41 11.17
CA ALA A 64 3.80 -1.63 10.62
C ALA A 64 4.45 -1.38 9.24
N TYR A 65 3.86 -0.50 8.44
CA TYR A 65 4.46 -0.05 7.19
C TYR A 65 5.80 0.68 7.41
N LEU A 66 5.87 1.63 8.34
CA LEU A 66 7.13 2.31 8.70
C LEU A 66 8.16 1.35 9.29
N GLN A 67 7.72 0.39 10.11
CA GLN A 67 8.60 -0.63 10.66
C GLN A 67 9.25 -1.44 9.54
N HIS A 68 8.47 -1.92 8.57
CA HIS A 68 9.00 -2.70 7.45
C HIS A 68 9.81 -1.88 6.44
N LEU A 69 9.54 -0.58 6.31
CA LEU A 69 10.42 0.35 5.60
C LEU A 69 11.77 0.50 6.32
N THR A 70 11.74 0.66 7.64
CA THR A 70 12.94 0.82 8.47
C THR A 70 13.77 -0.47 8.50
N GLU A 71 13.12 -1.63 8.50
CA GLU A 71 13.75 -2.94 8.33
C GLU A 71 14.28 -3.18 6.90
N GLY A 72 13.95 -2.30 5.94
CA GLY A 72 14.35 -2.44 4.53
C GLY A 72 13.64 -3.57 3.78
N ARG A 73 12.55 -4.11 4.34
CA ARG A 73 11.70 -5.13 3.70
C ARG A 73 10.82 -4.54 2.61
N ILE A 74 10.41 -3.29 2.79
CA ILE A 74 9.68 -2.49 1.79
C ILE A 74 10.63 -1.46 1.19
N ALA A 75 10.64 -1.34 -0.13
CA ALA A 75 11.37 -0.30 -0.85
C ALA A 75 10.38 0.56 -1.62
N LEU A 76 10.38 1.87 -1.39
CA LEU A 76 9.56 2.79 -2.16
C LEU A 76 10.23 3.05 -3.51
N ALA A 77 9.49 2.79 -4.58
CA ALA A 77 9.86 3.16 -5.94
C ALA A 77 9.10 4.44 -6.30
N ARG A 78 9.84 5.52 -6.55
CA ARG A 78 9.30 6.79 -7.04
C ARG A 78 9.39 6.84 -8.57
#